data_AF-A0A539D0C9-F1
#
_entry.id   AF-A0A539D0C9-F1
#
_cell.length_a   1.000
_cell.length_b   1.000
_cell.length_c   1.000
_cell.angle_alpha   90.00
_cell.angle_beta   90.00
_cell.angle_gamma   90.00
#
_symmetry.space_group_name_H-M   'P 1'
#
loop_
_entity.id
_entity.type
_entity.pdbx_description
1 polymer ?
#
loop_
_entity_poly.entity_id
_entity_poly.type
_entity_poly.pdbx_seq_one_letter_code
_entity_poly.pdbx_strand_id
1 'polypeptide(L)'
;MRTVSGDSRPRLWTEPPLTSDSASESGPTPPMNAVATLADLQARTGAVAADHPEWQYLNLLRDILDNGSRRDDRTGTGTLGVFGRQIRFDLARGFPVLTTKKLHLRSIIVELLWFLRGETNIGWLKDNGVSIWNEWADAEGELGPVYGKQWRSWAAPDGRVIDQITKLVEG
;
A
#
# COMPACT_ATOMS: atom_id res chain seq x y z
N MET A 1 38.09 -28.05 51.29
CA MET A 1 39.05 -27.01 51.72
C MET A 1 39.40 -26.19 50.48
N ARG A 2 39.02 -24.89 50.46
CA ARG A 2 39.49 -23.73 49.64
C ARG A 2 39.95 -24.02 48.18
N THR A 3 39.54 -23.31 47.12
CA THR A 3 39.07 -21.93 46.97
C THR A 3 38.60 -21.76 45.53
N VAL A 4 37.57 -20.94 45.31
CA VAL A 4 37.07 -20.49 44.01
C VAL A 4 37.91 -19.30 43.54
N SER A 5 38.30 -19.28 42.27
CA SER A 5 38.81 -18.15 41.49
C SER A 5 38.20 -18.34 40.09
N GLY A 6 37.44 -17.44 39.47
CA GLY A 6 37.45 -15.99 39.48
C GLY A 6 37.32 -15.57 38.01
N ASP A 7 36.20 -15.92 37.35
CA ASP A 7 35.93 -15.54 35.96
C ASP A 7 35.17 -14.21 35.94
N SER A 8 35.91 -13.16 35.61
CA SER A 8 35.47 -11.76 35.54
C SER A 8 34.90 -11.47 34.16
N ARG A 9 33.61 -11.74 33.96
CA ARG A 9 32.87 -11.22 32.79
C ARG A 9 32.29 -9.84 33.10
N PRO A 10 32.45 -8.83 32.22
CA PRO A 10 31.85 -7.53 32.44
C PRO A 10 30.32 -7.62 32.26
N ARG A 11 29.58 -7.34 33.33
CA ARG A 11 28.12 -7.11 33.29
C ARG A 11 27.87 -5.79 32.57
N LEU A 12 27.67 -5.84 31.26
CA LEU A 12 26.91 -4.81 30.56
C LEU A 12 25.43 -5.11 30.83
N TRP A 13 24.66 -4.08 31.22
CA TRP A 13 23.25 -4.11 31.61
C TRP A 13 22.98 -4.34 33.11
N THR A 14 22.92 -3.24 33.88
CA THR A 14 22.18 -3.16 35.13
C THR A 14 20.73 -2.80 34.83
N GLU A 15 19.80 -3.69 35.14
CA GLU A 15 18.36 -3.40 35.11
C GLU A 15 18.01 -2.37 36.20
N PRO A 16 17.27 -1.30 35.89
CA PRO A 16 16.75 -0.40 36.91
C PRO A 16 15.65 -1.10 37.73
N PRO A 17 15.49 -0.76 39.02
CA PRO A 17 14.47 -1.37 39.87
C PRO A 17 13.07 -1.06 39.35
N LEU A 18 12.22 -2.09 39.29
CA LEU A 18 10.79 -1.98 39.03
C LEU A 18 10.14 -1.18 40.16
N THR A 19 9.93 0.12 39.94
CA THR A 19 9.03 0.93 40.75
C THR A 19 7.60 0.55 40.37
N SER A 20 6.87 -0.03 41.31
CA SER A 20 5.44 -0.24 41.22
C SER A 20 4.72 1.11 41.28
N ASP A 21 4.58 1.77 40.13
CA ASP A 21 3.67 2.89 39.97
C ASP A 21 2.50 2.42 39.10
N SER A 22 1.45 1.93 39.75
CA SER A 22 0.17 1.66 39.14
C SER A 22 -0.57 2.99 38.91
N ALA A 23 -0.06 3.78 37.96
CA ALA A 23 -0.85 4.82 37.32
C ALA A 23 -1.54 4.17 36.11
N SER A 24 -2.85 3.96 36.23
CA SER A 24 -3.69 3.58 35.10
C SER A 24 -3.74 4.73 34.11
N GLU A 25 -2.83 4.75 33.14
CA GLU A 25 -2.99 5.56 31.94
C GLU A 25 -4.04 4.89 31.02
N SER A 26 -5.29 4.87 31.48
CA SER A 26 -6.45 4.73 30.62
C SER A 26 -6.73 6.08 29.96
N GLY A 27 -5.78 6.56 29.15
CA GLY A 27 -6.04 7.62 28.19
C GLY A 27 -6.96 7.06 27.11
N PRO A 28 -7.97 7.81 26.63
CA PRO A 28 -8.86 7.32 25.59
C PRO A 28 -8.03 6.95 24.36
N THR A 29 -8.18 5.72 23.88
CA THR A 29 -7.70 5.33 22.54
C THR A 29 -8.20 6.39 21.57
N PRO A 30 -7.30 7.15 20.89
CA PRO A 30 -7.74 8.22 20.02
C PRO A 30 -8.68 7.62 18.96
N PRO A 31 -9.82 8.28 18.68
CA PRO A 31 -10.76 7.76 17.70
C PRO A 31 -10.02 7.56 16.39
N MET A 32 -10.43 6.54 15.63
CA MET A 32 -9.86 6.15 14.34
C MET A 32 -9.87 7.28 13.28
N ASN A 33 -10.52 8.41 13.61
CA ASN A 33 -10.52 9.69 12.92
C ASN A 33 -10.12 10.84 13.87
N ALA A 34 -8.94 10.79 14.48
CA ALA A 34 -8.40 11.96 15.17
C ALA A 34 -8.23 13.08 14.13
N VAL A 35 -8.99 14.17 14.30
CA VAL A 35 -8.85 15.37 13.47
C VAL A 35 -7.49 15.97 13.80
N ALA A 36 -6.50 15.68 12.96
CA ALA A 36 -5.20 16.35 13.05
C ALA A 36 -5.41 17.84 12.77
N THR A 37 -4.90 18.70 13.64
CA THR A 37 -4.98 20.14 13.38
C THR A 37 -4.09 20.49 12.19
N LEU A 38 -4.42 21.57 11.47
CA LEU A 38 -3.59 22.05 10.37
C LEU A 38 -2.15 22.35 10.85
N ALA A 39 -2.00 22.82 12.09
CA ALA A 39 -0.71 23.06 12.73
C ALA A 39 0.08 21.76 12.98
N ASP A 40 -0.58 20.68 13.40
CA ASP A 40 0.07 19.36 13.56
C ASP A 40 0.52 18.78 12.22
N LEU A 41 -0.30 18.94 11.17
CA LEU A 41 0.06 18.52 9.82
C LEU A 41 1.26 19.33 9.30
N GLN A 42 1.25 20.65 9.49
CA GLN A 42 2.34 21.56 9.10
C GLN A 42 3.64 21.28 9.86
N ALA A 43 3.56 20.97 11.16
CA ALA A 43 4.73 20.59 11.95
C ALA A 43 5.34 19.26 11.50
N ARG A 44 4.49 18.29 11.11
CA ARG A 44 4.92 16.99 10.59
C ARG A 44 5.47 17.07 9.16
N THR A 45 5.01 18.02 8.35
CA THR A 45 5.47 18.22 6.96
C THR A 45 6.59 19.24 6.81
N GLY A 46 6.88 20.04 7.85
CA GLY A 46 7.86 21.13 7.81
C GLY A 46 9.32 20.70 7.57
N ALA A 47 9.63 19.40 7.66
CA ALA A 47 10.95 18.85 7.35
C ALA A 47 11.07 18.29 5.91
N VAL A 48 9.99 18.29 5.12
CA VAL A 48 9.99 17.72 3.77
C VAL A 48 10.50 18.76 2.79
N ALA A 49 11.56 18.41 2.06
CA ALA A 49 12.08 19.26 1.00
C ALA A 49 10.97 19.56 -0.03
N ALA A 50 10.83 20.82 -0.43
CA ALA A 50 9.78 21.28 -1.34
C ALA A 50 9.82 20.59 -2.73
N ASP A 51 10.92 19.89 -3.04
CA ASP A 51 11.15 19.13 -4.27
C ASP A 51 10.89 17.62 -4.12
N HIS A 52 10.38 17.14 -2.97
CA HIS A 52 10.08 15.72 -2.80
C HIS A 52 9.03 15.24 -3.83
N PRO A 53 9.25 14.12 -4.54
CA PRO A 53 8.40 13.71 -5.67
C PRO A 53 6.95 13.41 -5.29
N GLU A 54 6.67 13.03 -4.04
CA GLU A 54 5.31 12.80 -3.52
C GLU A 54 4.42 14.06 -3.55
N TRP A 55 5.01 15.26 -3.59
CA TRP A 55 4.24 16.51 -3.77
C TRP A 55 3.41 16.50 -5.05
N GLN A 56 3.81 15.78 -6.10
CA GLN A 56 3.00 15.63 -7.31
C GLN A 56 1.64 14.98 -7.01
N TYR A 57 1.61 13.95 -6.16
CA TYR A 57 0.39 13.27 -5.76
C TYR A 57 -0.46 14.18 -4.85
N LEU A 58 0.15 14.82 -3.84
CA LEU A 58 -0.57 15.69 -2.90
C LEU A 58 -1.17 16.93 -3.60
N ASN A 59 -0.43 17.54 -4.52
CA ASN A 59 -0.91 18.67 -5.31
C ASN A 59 -2.03 18.26 -6.26
N LEU A 60 -2.00 17.04 -6.81
CA LEU A 60 -3.11 16.51 -7.61
C LEU A 60 -4.37 16.33 -6.76
N LEU A 61 -4.25 15.79 -5.54
CA LEU A 61 -5.39 15.71 -4.62
C LEU A 61 -5.94 17.11 -4.29
N ARG A 62 -5.06 18.09 -4.07
CA ARG A 62 -5.47 19.48 -3.83
C ARG A 62 -6.19 20.08 -5.04
N ASP A 63 -5.70 19.87 -6.26
CA ASP A 63 -6.35 20.32 -7.49
C ASP A 63 -7.75 19.68 -7.65
N ILE A 64 -7.91 18.39 -7.32
CA ILE A 64 -9.22 17.74 -7.32
C ILE A 64 -10.18 18.39 -6.33
N LEU A 65 -9.71 18.76 -5.14
CA LEU A 65 -10.55 19.38 -4.11
C LEU A 65 -10.93 20.83 -4.44
N ASP A 66 -10.00 21.61 -5.01
CA ASP A 66 -10.21 23.03 -5.32
C ASP A 66 -10.94 23.23 -6.64
N ASN A 67 -10.63 22.43 -7.66
CA ASN A 67 -11.05 22.63 -9.05
C ASN A 67 -11.85 21.44 -9.64
N GLY A 68 -12.09 20.38 -8.87
CA GLY A 68 -12.78 19.19 -9.34
C GLY A 68 -14.25 19.42 -9.68
N SER A 69 -14.71 18.82 -10.77
CA SER A 69 -16.14 18.77 -11.11
C SER A 69 -16.80 17.60 -10.40
N ARG A 70 -17.97 17.85 -9.79
CA ARG A 70 -18.78 16.79 -9.17
C ARG A 70 -19.47 15.94 -10.22
N ARG A 71 -19.49 14.62 -10.01
CA ARG A 71 -20.18 13.65 -10.87
C ARG A 71 -20.80 12.56 -10.01
N ASP A 72 -21.97 12.08 -10.43
CA ASP A 72 -22.53 10.87 -9.86
C ASP A 72 -21.78 9.63 -10.37
N ASP A 73 -21.78 8.56 -9.58
CA ASP A 73 -21.08 7.32 -9.88
C ASP A 73 -21.99 6.09 -9.71
N ARG A 74 -21.50 4.93 -10.14
CA ARG A 74 -22.22 3.65 -10.03
C ARG A 74 -22.44 3.21 -8.58
N THR A 75 -21.67 3.71 -7.63
CA THR A 75 -21.79 3.34 -6.21
C THR A 75 -22.79 4.23 -5.46
N GLY A 76 -23.30 5.30 -6.08
CA GLY A 76 -24.21 6.25 -5.46
C GLY A 76 -23.55 7.19 -4.45
N THR A 77 -22.22 7.21 -4.36
CA THR A 77 -21.47 8.07 -3.42
C THR A 77 -21.22 9.45 -4.03
N GLY A 78 -20.95 9.47 -5.34
CA GLY A 78 -20.52 10.64 -6.07
C GLY A 78 -19.01 10.87 -5.94
N THR A 79 -18.45 11.50 -6.96
CA THR A 79 -17.01 11.75 -7.10
C THR A 79 -16.71 13.22 -7.39
N LEU A 80 -15.51 13.67 -7.03
CA LEU A 80 -14.88 14.88 -7.55
C LEU A 80 -13.74 14.46 -8.48
N GLY A 81 -13.60 15.13 -9.61
CA GLY A 81 -12.53 14.80 -10.55
C GLY A 81 -12.12 15.95 -11.45
N VAL A 82 -10.85 15.93 -11.85
CA VAL A 82 -10.27 16.75 -12.90
C VAL A 82 -9.82 15.85 -14.06
N PHE A 83 -9.77 16.37 -15.29
CA PHE A 83 -9.43 15.57 -16.47
C PHE A 83 -7.98 15.73 -16.89
N GLY A 84 -7.34 14.62 -17.26
CA GLY A 84 -6.07 14.59 -17.99
C GLY A 84 -4.83 15.06 -17.22
N ARG A 85 -4.83 15.06 -15.88
CA ARG A 85 -3.63 15.39 -15.08
C ARG A 85 -2.60 14.26 -15.15
N GLN A 86 -1.33 14.63 -15.09
CA GLN A 86 -0.21 13.69 -15.16
C GLN A 86 0.76 13.94 -14.01
N ILE A 87 1.31 12.85 -13.47
CA ILE A 87 2.43 12.85 -12.52
C ILE A 87 3.50 11.90 -13.06
N ARG A 88 4.77 12.16 -12.76
CA ARG A 88 5.91 11.36 -13.25
C ARG A 88 6.89 11.08 -12.12
N PHE A 89 7.34 9.85 -12.01
CA PHE A 89 8.32 9.43 -11.00
C PHE A 89 9.57 8.90 -11.69
N ASP A 90 10.73 9.39 -11.28
CA ASP A 90 12.02 8.89 -11.74
C ASP A 90 12.40 7.64 -10.95
N LEU A 91 12.26 6.47 -11.58
CA LEU A 91 12.55 5.18 -10.96
C LEU A 91 14.05 4.93 -10.75
N ALA A 92 14.94 5.67 -11.41
CA ALA A 92 16.37 5.58 -11.16
C ALA A 92 16.75 6.24 -9.82
N ARG A 93 15.90 7.13 -9.29
CA ARG A 93 16.10 7.83 -8.02
C ARG A 93 15.42 7.16 -6.83
N GLY A 94 14.60 6.14 -7.06
CA GLY A 94 13.91 5.39 -6.00
C GLY A 94 12.59 4.80 -6.47
N PHE A 95 11.85 4.19 -5.54
CA PHE A 95 10.54 3.58 -5.82
C PHE A 95 9.41 4.42 -5.20
N PRO A 96 8.41 4.86 -5.98
CA PRO A 96 7.41 5.84 -5.53
C PRO A 96 6.31 5.23 -4.66
N VAL A 97 6.68 4.62 -3.53
CA VAL A 97 5.73 4.26 -2.48
C VAL A 97 5.35 5.52 -1.73
N LEU A 98 4.05 5.85 -1.69
CA LEU A 98 3.56 6.98 -0.92
C LEU A 98 3.89 6.80 0.57
N THR A 99 4.34 7.87 1.22
CA THR A 99 4.78 7.87 2.62
C THR A 99 3.77 8.56 3.54
N THR A 100 2.92 9.43 2.98
CA THR A 100 1.86 10.13 3.72
C THR A 100 0.72 9.23 4.20
N LYS A 101 0.65 7.99 3.69
CA LYS A 101 -0.24 6.94 4.18
C LYS A 101 0.41 5.58 3.99
N LYS A 102 0.35 4.73 5.01
CA LYS A 102 0.86 3.34 4.92
C LYS A 102 0.11 2.56 3.83
N LEU A 103 0.85 1.99 2.88
CA LEU A 103 0.33 1.12 1.84
C LEU A 103 0.47 -0.36 2.23
N HIS A 104 -0.47 -1.20 1.77
CA HIS A 104 -0.41 -2.64 1.97
C HIS A 104 0.40 -3.33 0.86
N LEU A 105 1.73 -3.11 0.86
CA LEU A 105 2.64 -3.54 -0.21
C LEU A 105 2.58 -5.04 -0.52
N ARG A 106 2.36 -5.89 0.49
CA ARG A 106 2.19 -7.34 0.29
C ARG A 106 1.07 -7.63 -0.72
N SER A 107 -0.09 -7.01 -0.56
CA SER A 107 -1.21 -7.23 -1.49
C SER A 107 -0.90 -6.78 -2.90
N ILE A 108 -0.24 -5.64 -3.07
CA ILE A 108 0.12 -5.10 -4.40
C ILE A 108 1.08 -6.05 -5.12
N ILE A 109 2.12 -6.54 -4.42
CA ILE A 109 3.10 -7.46 -5.01
C ILE A 109 2.45 -8.80 -5.36
N VAL A 110 1.67 -9.37 -4.44
CA VAL A 110 0.99 -10.65 -4.64
C VAL A 110 -0.02 -10.54 -5.79
N GLU A 111 -0.79 -9.45 -5.88
CA GLU A 111 -1.69 -9.17 -7.00
C GLU A 111 -0.95 -9.09 -8.33
N LEU A 112 0.18 -8.38 -8.39
CA LEU A 112 0.99 -8.30 -9.62
C LEU A 112 1.50 -9.68 -10.05
N LEU A 113 1.95 -10.51 -9.11
CA LEU A 113 2.35 -11.89 -9.39
C LEU A 113 1.16 -12.71 -9.92
N TRP A 114 -0.03 -12.55 -9.34
CA TRP A 114 -1.25 -13.19 -9.80
C TRP A 114 -1.62 -12.77 -11.25
N PHE A 115 -1.51 -11.48 -11.60
CA PHE A 115 -1.66 -11.02 -12.98
C PHE A 115 -0.63 -11.66 -13.91
N LEU A 116 0.65 -11.64 -13.52
CA LEU A 116 1.72 -12.22 -14.33
C LEU A 116 1.57 -13.73 -14.51
N ARG A 117 0.95 -14.44 -13.57
CA ARG A 117 0.63 -15.88 -13.73
C ARG A 117 -0.51 -16.14 -14.72
N GLY A 118 -1.28 -15.12 -15.09
CA GLY A 118 -2.42 -15.26 -15.99
C GLY A 118 -3.68 -15.82 -15.32
N GLU A 119 -3.73 -15.81 -13.99
CA GLU A 119 -4.80 -16.40 -13.19
C GLU A 119 -6.09 -15.55 -13.25
N THR A 120 -7.23 -16.22 -13.04
CA THR A 120 -8.57 -15.60 -12.94
C THR A 120 -9.29 -15.94 -11.63
N ASN A 121 -8.81 -16.98 -10.94
CA ASN A 121 -9.36 -17.43 -9.67
C ASN A 121 -8.68 -16.74 -8.48
N ILE A 122 -9.46 -16.30 -7.49
CA ILE A 122 -8.96 -15.63 -6.28
C ILE A 122 -8.42 -16.59 -5.21
N GLY A 123 -8.53 -17.91 -5.39
CA GLY A 123 -8.03 -18.91 -4.44
C GLY A 123 -6.54 -18.70 -4.14
N TRP A 124 -5.72 -18.49 -5.17
CA TRP A 124 -4.30 -18.20 -4.99
C TRP A 124 -4.03 -16.90 -4.22
N LEU A 125 -4.86 -15.86 -4.42
CA LEU A 125 -4.76 -14.62 -3.65
C LEU A 125 -5.08 -14.88 -2.17
N LYS A 126 -6.16 -15.62 -1.89
CA LYS A 126 -6.60 -15.99 -0.54
C LYS A 126 -5.53 -16.81 0.20
N ASP A 127 -4.95 -17.81 -0.45
CA ASP A 127 -3.86 -18.64 0.10
C ASP A 127 -2.62 -17.80 0.48
N ASN A 128 -2.44 -16.66 -0.18
CA ASN A 128 -1.35 -15.72 0.09
C ASN A 128 -1.75 -14.56 1.04
N GLY A 129 -2.95 -14.62 1.64
CA GLY A 129 -3.45 -13.65 2.60
C GLY A 129 -3.95 -12.34 1.96
N VAL A 130 -4.42 -12.40 0.71
CA VAL A 130 -4.93 -11.25 -0.04
C VAL A 130 -6.42 -11.41 -0.34
N SER A 131 -7.21 -10.43 0.06
CA SER A 131 -8.68 -10.44 -0.06
C SER A 131 -9.26 -9.31 -0.93
N ILE A 132 -8.40 -8.51 -1.57
CA ILE A 132 -8.79 -7.27 -2.27
C ILE A 132 -9.71 -7.49 -3.48
N TRP A 133 -9.89 -8.74 -3.94
CA TRP A 133 -10.78 -9.10 -5.06
C TRP A 133 -12.02 -9.90 -4.62
N ASN A 134 -12.19 -10.17 -3.33
CA ASN A 134 -13.22 -11.08 -2.84
C ASN A 134 -14.66 -10.68 -3.23
N GLU A 135 -14.94 -9.37 -3.26
CA GLU A 135 -16.30 -8.85 -3.51
C GLU A 135 -16.73 -8.94 -4.99
N TRP A 136 -15.80 -9.23 -5.89
CA TRP A 136 -16.07 -9.29 -7.34
C TRP A 136 -16.05 -10.70 -7.92
N ALA A 137 -15.62 -11.69 -7.14
CA ALA A 137 -15.57 -13.06 -7.61
C ALA A 137 -16.94 -13.76 -7.48
N ASP A 138 -17.18 -14.73 -8.35
CA ASP A 138 -18.34 -15.61 -8.24
C ASP A 138 -18.20 -16.64 -7.09
N ALA A 139 -19.17 -17.55 -6.99
CA ALA A 139 -19.22 -18.55 -5.91
C ALA A 139 -18.02 -19.51 -5.97
N GLU A 140 -17.46 -19.73 -7.16
CA GLU A 140 -16.30 -20.57 -7.42
C GLU A 140 -14.97 -19.80 -7.28
N GLY A 141 -15.04 -18.49 -7.05
CA GLY A 141 -13.87 -17.62 -6.88
C GLY A 141 -13.30 -17.11 -8.20
N GLU A 142 -14.01 -17.24 -9.31
CA GLU A 142 -13.58 -16.72 -10.62
C GLU A 142 -13.98 -15.25 -10.81
N LEU A 143 -13.08 -14.48 -11.41
CA LEU A 143 -13.32 -13.10 -11.83
C LEU A 143 -13.67 -12.97 -13.32
N GLY A 144 -13.65 -14.09 -14.05
CA GLY A 144 -13.68 -14.08 -15.51
C GLY A 144 -12.36 -13.59 -16.13
N PRO A 145 -12.36 -13.21 -17.42
CA PRO A 145 -11.13 -12.94 -18.16
C PRO A 145 -10.57 -11.53 -17.89
N VAL A 146 -10.15 -11.28 -16.64
CA VAL A 146 -9.55 -10.01 -16.20
C VAL A 146 -8.05 -9.93 -16.55
N TYR A 147 -7.38 -8.87 -16.07
CA TYR A 147 -6.02 -8.46 -16.40
C TYR A 147 -5.04 -9.61 -16.71
N GLY A 148 -4.84 -10.55 -15.79
CA GLY A 148 -3.87 -11.63 -15.98
C GLY A 148 -4.16 -12.47 -17.22
N LYS A 149 -5.41 -12.90 -17.40
CA LYS A 149 -5.84 -13.64 -18.59
C LYS A 149 -5.59 -12.84 -19.87
N GLN A 150 -5.91 -11.55 -19.85
CA GLN A 150 -5.69 -10.67 -21.00
C GLN A 150 -4.19 -10.51 -21.29
N TRP A 151 -3.34 -10.37 -20.27
CA TRP A 151 -1.91 -10.20 -20.44
C TRP A 151 -1.22 -11.45 -20.98
N ARG A 152 -1.57 -12.63 -20.47
CA ARG A 152 -0.89 -13.89 -20.79
C ARG A 152 -1.57 -14.73 -21.87
N SER A 153 -2.85 -14.49 -22.14
CA SER A 153 -3.67 -15.34 -23.03
C SER A 153 -4.85 -14.58 -23.64
N TRP A 154 -4.58 -13.43 -24.26
CA TRP A 154 -5.63 -12.65 -24.94
C TRP A 154 -6.20 -13.43 -26.13
N ALA A 155 -7.51 -13.66 -26.14
CA ALA A 155 -8.21 -14.27 -27.27
C ALA A 155 -8.54 -13.19 -28.32
N ALA A 156 -7.81 -13.20 -29.43
CA ALA A 156 -8.04 -12.30 -30.54
C ALA A 156 -9.31 -12.69 -31.33
N PRO A 157 -9.97 -11.75 -32.01
CA PRO A 157 -11.17 -12.04 -32.81
C PRO A 157 -10.98 -13.08 -33.92
N ASP A 158 -9.73 -13.30 -34.35
CA ASP A 158 -9.35 -14.28 -35.38
C ASP A 158 -9.00 -15.67 -34.81
N GLY A 159 -9.24 -15.90 -33.52
CA GLY A 159 -9.00 -17.18 -32.84
C GLY A 159 -7.57 -17.38 -32.33
N ARG A 160 -6.66 -16.44 -32.57
CA ARG A 160 -5.31 -16.51 -31.99
C ARG A 160 -5.34 -16.25 -30.49
N VAL A 161 -4.40 -16.85 -29.77
CA VAL A 161 -4.09 -16.53 -28.38
C VAL A 161 -2.77 -15.78 -28.33
N ILE A 162 -2.78 -14.60 -27.69
CA ILE A 162 -1.61 -13.72 -27.62
C ILE A 162 -1.16 -13.59 -26.16
N ASP A 163 0.08 -14.01 -25.90
CA ASP A 163 0.81 -13.64 -24.68
C ASP A 163 1.53 -12.30 -24.92
N GLN A 164 0.96 -11.24 -24.36
CA GLN A 164 1.47 -9.87 -24.54
C GLN A 164 2.75 -9.65 -23.71
N ILE A 165 2.88 -10.30 -22.57
CA ILE A 165 4.05 -10.17 -21.68
C ILE A 165 5.27 -10.81 -22.32
N THR A 166 5.11 -12.02 -22.85
CA THR A 166 6.22 -12.71 -23.55
C THR A 166 6.70 -11.89 -24.74
N LYS A 167 5.77 -11.39 -25.58
CA LYS A 167 6.11 -10.50 -26.71
C LYS A 167 6.84 -9.23 -26.29
N LEU A 168 6.42 -8.60 -25.19
CA LEU A 168 7.06 -7.37 -24.71
C LEU A 168 8.51 -7.61 -24.25
N VAL A 169 8.77 -8.77 -23.62
CA VAL A 169 10.08 -9.12 -23.08
C VAL A 169 11.03 -9.61 -24.16
N GLU A 170 10.53 -10.39 -25.12
CA GLU A 170 11.35 -11.03 -26.16
C GLU A 170 11.58 -10.13 -27.39
N GLY A 171 10.69 -9.16 -27.65
CA GLY A 171 10.74 -8.28 -28.82
C GLY A 171 10.06 -8.86 -30.05
#